data_AF-A0A2S0NJV3-F1
#
_entry.id   AF-A0A2S0NJV3-F1
#
_cell.length_a   1.000
_cell.length_b   1.000
_cell.length_c   1.000
_cell.angle_alpha   90.00
_cell.angle_beta   90.00
_cell.angle_gamma   90.00
#
_symmetry.space_group_name_H-M   'P 1'
#
loop_
_entity.id
_entity.type
_entity.pdbx_description
1 polymer ?
#
loop_
_entity_poly.entity_id
_entity_poly.type
_entity_poly.pdbx_seq_one_letter_code
_entity_poly.pdbx_strand_id
1 'polypeptide(L)'
;MNNIFIFLIIFALISVFSSSGGFWYRKSRGKRGAKGERTFDVFEKNKMIWLQRVQKTHQIPFYGIEEVFNVFPFFSDYNEVKSWLIKKNISSKKTDLILLTLKHYEENFMKYWIEQERNLLIAFDKINLPQSQRAIDFLLQYYNLFLDVFQEQMVNCYIQKIIPAIIGNVLEEDPQKIIHGQQNNDFKHFLHQKIEEFYMNLNNDVQIIIQQLYADINSMRYTNSSFNQSEKNQQSYNFNEQASELGKAYKTLGVDEQISDQELKTKYRQLAMEYHPDKNDSHQAKEKMAKINAAYDLVKKVRNIK
;
A
#
# COMPACT_ATOMS: atom_id res chain seq x y z
N MET A 1 7.74 -18.91 8.79
CA MET A 1 7.44 -19.52 7.48
C MET A 1 6.34 -18.71 6.81
N ASN A 2 6.51 -18.44 5.51
CA ASN A 2 5.69 -17.63 4.60
C ASN A 2 5.96 -16.11 4.64
N ASN A 3 7.24 -15.75 4.43
CA ASN A 3 7.58 -14.45 3.84
C ASN A 3 7.06 -14.42 2.40
N ILE A 4 6.53 -13.29 1.98
CA ILE A 4 6.05 -13.09 0.63
C ILE A 4 7.19 -13.36 -0.37
N PHE A 5 7.09 -14.42 -1.16
CA PHE A 5 7.85 -14.50 -2.42
C PHE A 5 7.16 -13.57 -3.44
N ILE A 6 7.24 -12.23 -3.27
CA ILE A 6 6.96 -11.27 -4.35
C ILE A 6 7.99 -11.48 -5.48
N PHE A 7 9.12 -12.13 -5.20
CA PHE A 7 10.05 -12.64 -6.21
C PHE A 7 9.37 -13.44 -7.33
N LEU A 8 8.32 -14.24 -7.04
CA LEU A 8 7.54 -14.95 -8.06
C LEU A 8 6.55 -14.03 -8.81
N ILE A 9 6.09 -12.94 -8.18
CA ILE A 9 5.24 -11.92 -8.79
C ILE A 9 6.05 -11.05 -9.75
N ILE A 10 7.27 -10.65 -9.39
CA ILE A 10 8.21 -9.93 -10.26
C ILE A 10 8.51 -10.78 -11.50
N PHE A 11 8.79 -12.07 -11.33
CA PHE A 11 9.07 -12.95 -12.47
C PHE A 11 7.83 -13.19 -13.34
N ALA A 12 6.63 -13.36 -12.77
CA ALA A 12 5.38 -13.59 -13.51
C ALA A 12 4.82 -12.34 -14.20
N LEU A 13 4.96 -11.16 -13.60
CA LEU A 13 4.52 -9.89 -14.22
C LEU A 13 5.46 -9.45 -15.35
N ILE A 14 6.77 -9.70 -15.23
CA ILE A 14 7.77 -9.33 -16.24
C ILE A 14 7.82 -10.36 -17.39
N SER A 15 7.67 -11.67 -17.12
CA SER A 15 7.82 -12.73 -18.14
C SER A 15 6.67 -12.87 -19.14
N VAL A 16 5.53 -12.21 -18.92
CA VAL A 16 4.40 -12.23 -19.87
C VAL A 16 4.60 -11.25 -21.03
N PHE A 17 5.53 -10.29 -20.93
CA PHE A 17 5.67 -9.21 -21.91
C PHE A 17 6.98 -9.21 -22.71
N SER A 18 7.84 -10.23 -22.55
CA SER A 18 9.09 -10.35 -23.32
C SER A 18 8.93 -10.99 -24.71
N SER A 19 7.71 -11.19 -25.19
CA SER A 19 7.45 -11.62 -26.57
C SER A 19 6.51 -10.63 -27.25
N SER A 20 7.13 -9.73 -28.01
CA SER A 20 6.59 -9.01 -29.16
C SER A 20 5.34 -9.63 -29.79
N GLY A 21 4.28 -8.82 -29.94
CA GLY A 21 3.27 -8.97 -30.99
C GLY A 21 2.35 -10.19 -30.89
N GLY A 22 1.09 -9.94 -30.55
CA GLY A 22 -0.01 -10.85 -30.88
C GLY A 22 -0.26 -11.97 -29.85
N PHE A 23 -1.50 -11.99 -29.36
CA PHE A 23 -2.29 -13.18 -29.03
C PHE A 23 -1.53 -14.47 -28.67
N TRP A 24 -1.55 -14.89 -27.39
CA TRP A 24 -2.02 -16.21 -26.94
C TRP A 24 -1.92 -16.31 -25.40
N TYR A 25 -3.07 -16.22 -24.74
CA TYR A 25 -3.26 -16.63 -23.35
C TYR A 25 -3.12 -18.16 -23.24
N ARG A 26 -1.92 -18.66 -22.93
CA ARG A 26 -1.72 -20.09 -22.68
C ARG A 26 -1.91 -20.39 -21.19
N LYS A 27 -3.14 -20.71 -20.84
CA LYS A 27 -3.58 -21.23 -19.54
C LYS A 27 -2.72 -22.44 -19.15
N SER A 28 -1.77 -22.27 -18.22
CA SER A 28 -1.10 -23.41 -17.61
C SER A 28 -2.12 -24.14 -16.74
N ARG A 29 -2.59 -25.29 -17.24
CA ARG A 29 -3.37 -26.25 -16.46
C ARG A 29 -2.43 -26.95 -15.47
N GLY A 30 -2.12 -26.28 -14.37
CA GLY A 30 -1.63 -26.90 -13.13
C GLY A 30 -2.82 -27.33 -12.28
N LYS A 31 -2.77 -28.54 -11.73
CA LYS A 31 -3.85 -29.22 -10.99
C LYS A 31 -4.47 -28.32 -9.90
N ARG A 32 -5.82 -28.30 -9.88
CA ARG A 32 -6.67 -27.64 -8.88
C ARG A 32 -6.51 -28.32 -7.52
N GLY A 33 -6.07 -27.57 -6.52
CA GLY A 33 -6.35 -27.78 -5.11
C GLY A 33 -6.90 -26.46 -4.55
N ALA A 34 -8.11 -26.48 -4.00
CA ALA A 34 -8.76 -25.29 -3.46
C ALA A 34 -8.05 -24.80 -2.19
N LYS A 35 -7.47 -23.58 -2.24
CA LYS A 35 -7.26 -22.64 -1.12
C LYS A 35 -6.52 -21.39 -1.63
N GLY A 36 -7.24 -20.26 -1.73
CA GLY A 36 -6.70 -18.92 -1.97
C GLY A 36 -6.52 -18.52 -3.45
N GLU A 37 -7.05 -17.35 -3.83
CA GLU A 37 -6.67 -16.66 -5.07
C GLU A 37 -5.19 -16.29 -4.96
N ARG A 38 -4.36 -16.58 -5.98
CA ARG A 38 -2.93 -16.23 -5.88
C ARG A 38 -2.82 -14.71 -5.94
N THR A 39 -1.88 -14.14 -5.19
CA THR A 39 -1.63 -12.69 -5.16
C THR A 39 -1.48 -12.10 -6.56
N PHE A 40 -0.83 -12.81 -7.49
CA PHE A 40 -0.76 -12.43 -8.90
C PHE A 40 -2.13 -12.27 -9.57
N ASP A 41 -3.04 -13.23 -9.35
CA ASP A 41 -4.37 -13.22 -9.96
C ASP A 41 -5.18 -11.98 -9.49
N VAL A 42 -4.92 -11.51 -8.26
CA VAL A 42 -5.53 -10.29 -7.70
C VAL A 42 -5.05 -9.02 -8.40
N PHE A 43 -3.74 -8.86 -8.63
CA PHE A 43 -3.19 -7.68 -9.32
C PHE A 43 -3.63 -7.61 -10.79
N GLU A 44 -3.65 -8.75 -11.49
CA GLU A 44 -4.15 -8.82 -12.86
C GLU A 44 -5.63 -8.44 -12.95
N LYS A 45 -6.45 -8.94 -12.01
CA LYS A 45 -7.85 -8.52 -11.91
C LYS A 45 -7.98 -7.02 -11.61
N ASN A 46 -7.13 -6.49 -10.74
CA ASN A 46 -7.11 -5.07 -10.41
C ASN A 46 -6.79 -4.21 -11.65
N LYS A 47 -5.81 -4.58 -12.49
CA LYS A 47 -5.50 -3.89 -13.76
C LYS A 47 -6.73 -3.78 -14.66
N MET A 48 -7.50 -4.87 -14.79
CA MET A 48 -8.69 -4.89 -15.63
C MET A 48 -9.83 -4.03 -15.05
N ILE A 49 -10.03 -4.07 -13.73
CA ILE A 49 -11.01 -3.21 -13.03
C ILE A 49 -10.63 -1.75 -13.20
N TRP A 50 -9.34 -1.42 -13.00
CA TRP A 50 -8.80 -0.09 -13.18
C TRP A 50 -9.04 0.43 -14.61
N LEU A 51 -8.73 -0.39 -15.62
CA LEU A 51 -8.93 0.03 -17.01
C LEU A 51 -10.41 0.22 -17.33
N GLN A 52 -11.33 -0.49 -16.67
CA GLN A 52 -12.77 -0.30 -16.86
C GLN A 52 -13.31 1.01 -16.28
N ARG A 53 -12.75 1.50 -15.17
CA ARG A 53 -13.24 2.71 -14.48
C ARG A 53 -12.76 4.03 -15.10
N VAL A 54 -11.61 4.02 -15.78
CA VAL A 54 -10.99 5.25 -16.27
C VAL A 54 -11.70 5.80 -17.51
N GLN A 55 -11.66 7.12 -17.69
CA GLN A 55 -12.02 7.75 -18.96
C GLN A 55 -11.02 7.31 -20.03
N LYS A 56 -11.51 6.67 -21.10
CA LYS A 56 -10.66 6.12 -22.18
C LYS A 56 -10.64 6.99 -23.42
N THR A 57 -11.72 7.71 -23.67
CA THR A 57 -11.85 8.56 -24.86
C THR A 57 -11.28 9.93 -24.55
N HIS A 58 -10.27 10.32 -25.31
CA HIS A 58 -9.60 11.60 -25.18
C HIS A 58 -9.50 12.31 -26.52
N GLN A 59 -9.67 13.63 -26.48
CA GLN A 59 -9.48 14.46 -27.64
C GLN A 59 -7.99 14.74 -27.87
N ILE A 60 -7.51 14.43 -29.07
CA ILE A 60 -6.22 14.87 -29.59
C ILE A 60 -6.41 16.32 -30.07
N PRO A 61 -5.77 17.31 -29.43
CA PRO A 61 -5.96 18.72 -29.73
C PRO A 61 -5.44 19.07 -31.13
N PHE A 62 -5.81 20.25 -31.62
CA PHE A 62 -5.56 20.74 -32.99
C PHE A 62 -6.31 19.98 -34.10
N TYR A 63 -6.32 18.65 -34.06
CA TYR A 63 -7.01 17.81 -35.06
C TYR A 63 -8.46 17.49 -34.70
N GLY A 64 -8.83 17.63 -33.42
CA GLY A 64 -10.18 17.35 -32.93
C GLY A 64 -10.56 15.87 -33.05
N ILE A 65 -9.58 14.97 -32.99
CA ILE A 65 -9.78 13.52 -33.08
C ILE A 65 -10.13 13.02 -31.68
N GLU A 66 -11.25 12.33 -31.53
CA GLU A 66 -11.57 11.60 -30.30
C GLU A 66 -11.03 10.18 -30.43
N GLU A 67 -9.95 9.87 -29.73
CA GLU A 67 -9.28 8.57 -29.80
C GLU A 67 -9.52 7.77 -28.51
N VAL A 68 -9.58 6.45 -28.65
CA VAL A 68 -9.87 5.53 -27.53
C VAL A 68 -8.59 4.87 -27.03
N PHE A 69 -8.26 5.09 -25.77
CA PHE A 69 -7.11 4.54 -25.06
C PHE A 69 -7.57 3.40 -24.12
N ASN A 70 -7.79 2.22 -24.69
CA ASN A 70 -8.37 1.06 -24.00
C ASN A 70 -7.45 -0.16 -23.97
N VAL A 71 -6.19 -0.03 -24.40
CA VAL A 71 -5.18 -1.08 -24.31
C VAL A 71 -4.36 -0.86 -23.04
N PHE A 72 -4.25 -1.87 -22.18
CA PHE A 72 -3.45 -1.74 -20.95
C PHE A 72 -1.95 -1.51 -21.27
N PRO A 73 -1.22 -0.63 -20.54
CA PRO A 73 -1.66 0.17 -19.39
C PRO A 73 -2.56 1.38 -19.71
N PHE A 74 -2.39 2.08 -20.84
CA PHE A 74 -3.32 3.17 -21.26
C PHE A 74 -3.01 3.63 -22.70
N PHE A 75 -3.01 2.69 -23.65
CA PHE A 75 -2.62 2.87 -25.05
C PHE A 75 -3.80 2.75 -26.01
N SER A 76 -3.61 3.16 -27.27
CA SER A 76 -4.64 3.15 -28.31
C SER A 76 -4.23 2.31 -29.50
N ASP A 77 -5.18 1.64 -30.17
CA ASP A 77 -4.94 1.01 -31.48
C ASP A 77 -4.94 2.00 -32.66
N TYR A 78 -5.17 3.30 -32.39
CA TYR A 78 -5.19 4.39 -33.38
C TYR A 78 -6.22 4.22 -34.51
N ASN A 79 -7.34 3.57 -34.21
CA ASN A 79 -8.40 3.35 -35.20
C ASN A 79 -9.05 4.67 -35.63
N GLU A 80 -9.21 5.62 -34.70
CA GLU A 80 -9.87 6.90 -34.97
C GLU A 80 -8.92 7.86 -35.69
N VAL A 81 -7.65 7.91 -35.28
CA VAL A 81 -6.59 8.62 -36.02
C VAL A 81 -6.49 8.11 -37.46
N LYS A 82 -6.46 6.79 -37.67
CA LYS A 82 -6.43 6.19 -39.01
C LYS A 82 -7.64 6.61 -39.86
N SER A 83 -8.84 6.51 -39.28
CA SER A 83 -10.09 6.89 -39.95
C SER A 83 -10.09 8.37 -40.33
N TRP A 84 -9.59 9.23 -39.44
CA TRP A 84 -9.45 10.66 -39.70
C TRP A 84 -8.47 10.97 -40.84
N LEU A 85 -7.31 10.31 -40.86
CA LEU A 85 -6.30 10.49 -41.92
C LEU A 85 -6.83 10.09 -43.30
N ILE A 86 -7.55 8.96 -43.38
CA ILE A 86 -8.21 8.50 -44.61
C ILE A 86 -9.25 9.51 -45.06
N LYS A 87 -10.10 10.00 -44.15
CA LYS A 87 -11.12 11.03 -44.45
C LYS A 87 -10.50 12.34 -44.96
N LYS A 88 -9.27 12.66 -44.55
CA LYS A 88 -8.51 13.83 -45.01
C LYS A 88 -7.74 13.60 -46.31
N ASN A 89 -7.92 12.45 -46.96
CA ASN A 89 -7.20 12.05 -48.18
C ASN A 89 -5.66 12.08 -48.01
N ILE A 90 -5.17 11.78 -46.79
CA ILE A 90 -3.73 11.61 -46.56
C ILE A 90 -3.26 10.33 -47.25
N SER A 91 -2.10 10.36 -47.90
CA SER A 91 -1.56 9.20 -48.61
C SER A 91 -1.35 8.01 -47.68
N SER A 92 -1.49 6.78 -48.20
CA SER A 92 -1.23 5.55 -47.41
C SER A 92 0.16 5.59 -46.78
N LYS A 93 1.19 6.00 -47.54
CA LYS A 93 2.55 6.11 -47.03
C LYS A 93 2.68 7.03 -45.81
N LYS A 94 2.06 8.21 -45.84
CA LYS A 94 2.07 9.14 -44.69
C LYS A 94 1.22 8.61 -43.54
N THR A 95 0.08 7.97 -43.84
CA THR A 95 -0.78 7.34 -42.83
C THR A 95 -0.05 6.24 -42.08
N ASP A 96 0.58 5.31 -42.80
CA ASP A 96 1.34 4.21 -42.21
C ASP A 96 2.52 4.74 -41.40
N LEU A 97 3.22 5.76 -41.89
CA LEU A 97 4.31 6.41 -41.17
C LEU A 97 3.83 7.01 -39.83
N ILE A 98 2.70 7.71 -39.81
CA ILE A 98 2.12 8.28 -38.57
C ILE A 98 1.81 7.16 -37.58
N LEU A 99 1.06 6.14 -38.01
CA LEU A 99 0.62 5.05 -37.13
C LEU A 99 1.81 4.24 -36.57
N LEU A 100 2.79 3.93 -37.41
CA LEU A 100 4.03 3.26 -36.98
C LEU A 100 4.83 4.12 -36.00
N THR A 101 4.91 5.43 -36.24
CA THR A 101 5.62 6.35 -35.34
C THR A 101 4.92 6.42 -33.98
N LEU A 102 3.59 6.57 -33.95
CA LEU A 102 2.81 6.58 -32.71
C LEU A 102 3.02 5.30 -31.91
N LYS A 103 2.91 4.14 -32.57
CA LYS A 103 3.14 2.82 -31.94
C LYS A 103 4.56 2.67 -31.41
N HIS A 104 5.57 3.14 -32.14
CA HIS A 104 6.94 3.12 -31.68
C HIS A 104 7.14 3.92 -30.37
N TYR A 105 6.49 5.07 -30.24
CA TYR A 105 6.51 5.84 -28.99
C TYR A 105 5.79 5.12 -27.85
N GLU A 106 4.59 4.56 -28.08
CA GLU A 106 3.90 3.75 -27.07
C GLU A 106 4.76 2.58 -26.58
N GLU A 107 5.45 1.87 -27.48
CA GLU A 107 6.35 0.78 -27.13
C GLU A 107 7.49 1.23 -26.20
N ASN A 108 8.05 2.43 -26.43
CA ASN A 108 9.09 2.99 -25.57
C ASN A 108 8.53 3.39 -24.21
N PHE A 109 7.36 4.03 -24.17
CA PHE A 109 6.68 4.33 -22.90
C PHE A 109 6.28 3.07 -22.15
N MET A 110 5.90 2.00 -22.84
CA MET A 110 5.59 0.70 -22.23
C MET A 110 6.82 0.11 -21.56
N LYS A 111 7.98 0.10 -22.22
CA LYS A 111 9.24 -0.37 -21.62
C LYS A 111 9.56 0.39 -20.34
N TYR A 112 9.40 1.72 -20.38
CA TYR A 112 9.64 2.56 -19.22
C TYR A 112 8.62 2.35 -18.10
N TRP A 113 7.34 2.18 -18.46
CA TRP A 113 6.28 1.82 -17.51
C TRP A 113 6.58 0.50 -16.79
N ILE A 114 7.02 -0.54 -17.52
CA ILE A 114 7.45 -1.82 -16.93
C ILE A 114 8.61 -1.61 -15.94
N GLU A 115 9.53 -0.70 -16.27
CA GLU A 115 10.64 -0.35 -15.40
C GLU A 115 10.16 0.27 -14.08
N GLN A 116 9.24 1.22 -14.16
CA GLN A 116 8.67 1.89 -13.00
C GLN A 116 7.76 0.96 -12.17
N GLU A 117 6.98 0.10 -12.82
CA GLU A 117 6.19 -0.94 -12.15
C GLU A 117 7.12 -1.84 -11.33
N ARG A 118 8.24 -2.29 -11.93
CA ARG A 118 9.24 -3.09 -11.22
C ARG A 118 9.80 -2.36 -10.00
N ASN A 119 10.11 -1.07 -10.12
CA ASN A 119 10.62 -0.27 -8.99
C ASN A 119 9.63 -0.23 -7.82
N LEU A 120 8.33 -0.03 -8.11
CA LEU A 120 7.27 -0.05 -7.11
C LEU A 120 7.13 -1.44 -6.46
N LEU A 121 7.15 -2.50 -7.26
CA LEU A 121 7.03 -3.88 -6.75
C LEU A 121 8.22 -4.29 -5.87
N ILE A 122 9.43 -3.80 -6.18
CA ILE A 122 10.60 -3.96 -5.30
C ILE A 122 10.37 -3.24 -3.96
N ALA A 123 9.74 -2.07 -3.96
CA ALA A 123 9.39 -1.37 -2.72
C ALA A 123 8.34 -2.16 -1.90
N PHE A 124 7.36 -2.78 -2.57
CA PHE A 124 6.38 -3.65 -1.91
C PHE A 124 7.02 -4.87 -1.25
N ASP A 125 8.06 -5.45 -1.86
CA ASP A 125 8.82 -6.55 -1.26
C ASP A 125 9.61 -6.10 -0.03
N LYS A 126 10.28 -4.94 -0.11
CA LYS A 126 11.10 -4.38 0.97
C LYS A 126 10.34 -4.10 2.26
N ILE A 127 9.06 -3.73 2.18
CA ILE A 127 8.24 -3.50 3.38
C ILE A 127 7.84 -4.79 4.10
N ASN A 128 8.00 -5.96 3.47
CA ASN A 128 7.84 -7.28 4.08
C ASN A 128 6.56 -7.44 4.90
N LEU A 129 5.41 -7.09 4.30
CA LEU A 129 4.09 -7.26 4.93
C LEU A 129 3.69 -8.75 5.02
N PRO A 130 2.80 -9.13 5.96
CA PRO A 130 2.26 -10.49 6.01
C PRO A 130 1.30 -10.76 4.84
N GLN A 131 1.19 -12.02 4.41
CA GLN A 131 0.19 -12.46 3.43
C GLN A 131 -1.22 -12.45 4.04
N SER A 132 -1.85 -11.28 4.02
CA SER A 132 -3.22 -11.06 4.47
C SER A 132 -3.99 -10.25 3.45
N GLN A 133 -5.31 -10.42 3.38
CA GLN A 133 -6.17 -9.63 2.48
C GLN A 133 -5.97 -8.13 2.72
N ARG A 134 -5.90 -7.70 4.00
CA ARG A 134 -5.65 -6.31 4.37
C ARG A 134 -4.32 -5.76 3.82
N ALA A 135 -3.26 -6.56 3.82
CA ALA A 135 -1.98 -6.17 3.24
C ALA A 135 -2.08 -6.06 1.72
N ILE A 136 -2.76 -7.01 1.06
CA ILE A 136 -2.98 -6.96 -0.39
C ILE A 136 -3.79 -5.71 -0.76
N ASP A 137 -4.90 -5.44 -0.08
CA ASP A 137 -5.74 -4.27 -0.30
C ASP A 137 -4.95 -2.97 -0.12
N PHE A 138 -4.09 -2.90 0.91
CA PHE A 138 -3.18 -1.78 1.11
C PHE A 138 -2.22 -1.59 -0.06
N LEU A 139 -1.55 -2.64 -0.54
CA LEU A 139 -0.64 -2.56 -1.69
C LEU A 139 -1.38 -2.15 -2.98
N LEU A 140 -2.61 -2.64 -3.18
CA LEU A 140 -3.43 -2.29 -4.33
C LEU A 140 -3.78 -0.79 -4.36
N GLN A 141 -3.88 -0.11 -3.21
CA GLN A 141 -4.09 1.35 -3.20
C GLN A 141 -2.91 2.06 -3.87
N TYR A 142 -1.68 1.70 -3.50
CA TYR A 142 -0.46 2.26 -4.07
C TYR A 142 -0.26 1.85 -5.53
N TYR A 143 -0.62 0.62 -5.88
CA TYR A 143 -0.59 0.17 -7.26
C TYR A 143 -1.58 0.95 -8.14
N ASN A 144 -2.77 1.25 -7.63
CA ASN A 144 -3.74 2.09 -8.34
C ASN A 144 -3.25 3.53 -8.49
N LEU A 145 -2.60 4.11 -7.47
CA LEU A 145 -1.94 5.42 -7.60
C LEU A 145 -0.91 5.42 -8.74
N PHE A 146 -0.12 4.35 -8.86
CA PHE A 146 0.84 4.21 -9.96
C PHE A 146 0.17 4.17 -11.34
N LEU A 147 -0.95 3.44 -11.48
CA LEU A 147 -1.71 3.44 -12.73
C LEU A 147 -2.31 4.82 -13.03
N ASP A 148 -2.82 5.51 -12.01
CA ASP A 148 -3.43 6.84 -12.13
C ASP A 148 -2.39 7.89 -12.59
N VAL A 149 -1.18 7.92 -11.99
CA VAL A 149 -0.12 8.87 -12.42
C VAL A 149 0.39 8.57 -13.83
N PHE A 150 0.46 7.29 -14.23
CA PHE A 150 0.82 6.95 -15.61
C PHE A 150 -0.24 7.45 -16.60
N GLN A 151 -1.53 7.25 -16.28
CA GLN A 151 -2.62 7.77 -17.09
C GLN A 151 -2.53 9.30 -17.22
N GLU A 152 -2.25 9.99 -16.13
CA GLU A 152 -2.11 11.45 -16.13
C GLU A 152 -0.97 11.90 -17.06
N GLN A 153 0.19 11.26 -17.00
CA GLN A 153 1.31 11.58 -17.91
C GLN A 153 0.96 11.26 -19.38
N MET A 154 0.24 10.15 -19.62
CA MET A 154 -0.25 9.80 -20.95
C MET A 154 -1.22 10.87 -21.49
N VAL A 155 -2.12 11.38 -20.67
CA VAL A 155 -3.04 12.44 -21.08
C VAL A 155 -2.27 13.76 -21.28
N ASN A 156 -1.63 14.26 -20.23
CA ASN A 156 -1.10 15.62 -20.19
C ASN A 156 0.10 15.85 -21.12
N CYS A 157 0.92 14.82 -21.31
CA CYS A 157 2.10 14.92 -22.17
C CYS A 157 1.88 14.20 -23.49
N TYR A 158 1.58 12.89 -23.47
CA TYR A 158 1.55 12.13 -24.71
C TYR A 158 0.40 12.55 -25.64
N ILE A 159 -0.85 12.48 -25.16
CA ILE A 159 -2.04 12.79 -25.95
C ILE A 159 -2.12 14.27 -26.28
N GLN A 160 -1.89 15.15 -25.30
CA GLN A 160 -2.06 16.59 -25.48
C GLN A 160 -0.91 17.26 -26.23
N LYS A 161 0.30 16.69 -26.25
CA LYS A 161 1.51 17.35 -26.80
C LYS A 161 2.23 16.52 -27.85
N ILE A 162 2.52 15.25 -27.56
CA ILE A 162 3.35 14.40 -28.42
C ILE A 162 2.59 13.93 -29.65
N ILE A 163 1.36 13.42 -29.51
CA ILE A 163 0.56 12.93 -30.66
C ILE A 163 0.35 14.05 -31.71
N PRO A 164 -0.12 15.26 -31.34
CA PRO A 164 -0.29 16.33 -32.32
C PRO A 164 1.01 16.71 -33.04
N ALA A 165 2.13 16.75 -32.32
CA ALA A 165 3.44 17.05 -32.87
C ALA A 165 3.94 15.95 -33.83
N ILE A 166 3.70 14.67 -33.53
CA ILE A 166 4.02 13.55 -34.46
C ILE A 166 3.24 13.69 -35.76
N ILE A 167 1.92 13.89 -35.67
CA ILE A 167 1.06 14.03 -36.85
C ILE A 167 1.50 15.26 -37.64
N GLY A 168 1.71 16.40 -36.97
CA GLY A 168 2.12 17.66 -37.61
C GLY A 168 3.46 17.54 -38.33
N ASN A 169 4.42 16.86 -37.72
CA ASN A 169 5.74 16.63 -38.31
C ASN A 169 5.67 15.81 -39.61
N VAL A 170 4.88 14.72 -39.63
CA VAL A 170 4.75 13.89 -40.85
C VAL A 170 3.91 14.57 -41.93
N LEU A 171 2.91 15.34 -41.51
CA LEU A 171 2.09 16.13 -42.43
C LEU A 171 2.80 17.41 -42.92
N GLU A 172 3.97 17.73 -42.37
CA GLU A 172 4.75 18.94 -42.70
C GLU A 172 3.98 20.24 -42.38
N GLU A 173 3.20 20.21 -41.29
CA GLU A 173 2.47 21.37 -40.79
C GLU A 173 3.41 22.38 -40.13
N ASP A 174 2.94 23.63 -40.01
CA ASP A 174 3.67 24.68 -39.30
C ASP A 174 3.72 24.37 -37.78
N PRO A 175 4.90 24.16 -37.17
CA PRO A 175 5.03 23.92 -35.74
C PRO A 175 4.35 25.00 -34.90
N GLN A 176 4.40 26.27 -35.33
CA GLN A 176 3.84 27.37 -34.55
C GLN A 176 2.32 27.26 -34.35
N LYS A 177 1.60 26.53 -35.21
CA LYS A 177 0.15 26.30 -35.10
C LYS A 177 -0.23 25.19 -34.14
N ILE A 178 0.71 24.29 -33.82
CA ILE A 178 0.45 23.06 -33.08
C ILE A 178 1.07 23.12 -31.69
N ILE A 179 2.30 23.64 -31.58
CA ILE A 179 3.10 23.65 -30.35
C ILE A 179 3.24 25.06 -29.75
N HIS A 180 2.20 25.89 -29.85
CA HIS A 180 2.14 27.28 -29.39
C HIS A 180 2.85 27.54 -28.04
N GLY A 181 3.60 28.65 -27.96
CA GLY A 181 4.09 29.22 -26.69
C GLY A 181 5.28 28.50 -26.05
N GLN A 182 6.00 27.66 -26.78
CA GLN A 182 7.19 26.96 -26.29
C GLN A 182 8.41 27.41 -27.11
N GLN A 183 9.58 27.53 -26.49
CA GLN A 183 10.80 28.16 -27.06
C GLN A 183 11.40 27.45 -28.30
N ASN A 184 10.69 26.47 -28.89
CA ASN A 184 11.24 25.55 -29.88
C ASN A 184 10.57 25.75 -31.23
N ASN A 185 11.36 26.06 -32.26
CA ASN A 185 10.86 26.35 -33.60
C ASN A 185 10.65 25.10 -34.47
N ASP A 186 10.88 23.89 -33.94
CA ASP A 186 10.74 22.65 -34.71
C ASP A 186 10.16 21.49 -33.88
N PHE A 187 9.51 20.55 -34.57
CA PHE A 187 8.91 19.37 -33.94
C PHE A 187 9.93 18.43 -33.32
N LYS A 188 11.13 18.29 -33.88
CA LYS A 188 12.12 17.31 -33.41
C LYS A 188 12.61 17.67 -32.01
N HIS A 189 12.98 18.93 -31.81
CA HIS A 189 13.42 19.43 -30.51
C HIS A 189 12.28 19.42 -29.50
N PHE A 190 11.07 19.83 -29.92
CA PHE A 190 9.87 19.77 -29.09
C PHE A 190 9.55 18.34 -28.62
N LEU A 191 9.52 17.38 -29.55
CA LEU A 191 9.25 15.98 -29.24
C LEU A 191 10.28 15.45 -28.24
N HIS A 192 11.57 15.67 -28.50
CA HIS A 192 12.63 15.25 -27.59
C HIS A 192 12.41 15.81 -26.18
N GLN A 193 12.17 17.11 -26.04
CA GLN A 193 11.91 17.73 -24.74
C GLN A 193 10.71 17.10 -24.03
N LYS A 194 9.59 16.88 -24.73
CA LYS A 194 8.37 16.33 -24.12
C LYS A 194 8.51 14.87 -23.73
N ILE A 195 9.29 14.10 -24.46
CA ILE A 195 9.62 12.73 -24.10
C ILE A 195 10.48 12.69 -22.82
N GLU A 196 11.50 13.54 -22.72
CA GLU A 196 12.31 13.65 -21.50
C GLU A 196 11.45 14.10 -20.31
N GLU A 197 10.57 15.09 -20.50
CA GLU A 197 9.62 15.55 -19.48
C GLU A 197 8.69 14.42 -19.01
N PHE A 198 8.16 13.60 -19.94
CA PHE A 198 7.35 12.43 -19.60
C PHE A 198 8.12 11.46 -18.69
N TYR A 199 9.35 11.12 -19.06
CA TYR A 199 10.16 10.17 -18.27
C TYR A 199 10.50 10.74 -16.89
N MET A 200 10.94 11.99 -16.82
CA MET A 200 11.28 12.64 -15.55
C MET A 200 10.07 12.73 -14.62
N ASN A 201 8.91 13.16 -15.13
CA ASN A 201 7.71 13.32 -14.33
C ASN A 201 7.21 11.98 -13.81
N LEU A 202 7.09 10.96 -14.68
CA LEU A 202 6.64 9.64 -14.25
C LEU A 202 7.58 9.05 -13.19
N ASN A 203 8.90 9.19 -13.35
CA ASN A 203 9.84 8.75 -12.33
C ASN A 203 9.63 9.48 -11.00
N ASN A 204 9.48 10.80 -11.03
CA ASN A 204 9.26 11.60 -9.82
C ASN A 204 7.96 11.18 -9.11
N ASP A 205 6.88 11.01 -9.85
CA ASP A 205 5.58 10.56 -9.32
C ASP A 205 5.70 9.18 -8.66
N VAL A 206 6.40 8.24 -9.31
CA VAL A 206 6.66 6.89 -8.75
C VAL A 206 7.51 6.96 -7.48
N GLN A 207 8.54 7.81 -7.43
CA GLN A 207 9.34 7.99 -6.22
C GLN A 207 8.52 8.58 -5.07
N ILE A 208 7.62 9.53 -5.35
CA ILE A 208 6.70 10.10 -4.35
C ILE A 208 5.78 9.01 -3.80
N ILE A 209 5.21 8.16 -4.66
CA ILE A 209 4.36 7.02 -4.25
C ILE A 209 5.14 6.06 -3.33
N ILE A 210 6.38 5.72 -3.70
CA ILE A 210 7.25 4.84 -2.90
C ILE A 210 7.61 5.49 -1.56
N GLN A 211 7.91 6.79 -1.56
CA GLN A 211 8.21 7.53 -0.33
C GLN A 211 7.01 7.54 0.62
N GLN A 212 5.81 7.80 0.10
CA GLN A 212 4.57 7.78 0.87
C GLN A 212 4.30 6.39 1.45
N LEU A 213 4.49 5.33 0.65
CA LEU A 213 4.37 3.94 1.10
C LEU A 213 5.23 3.67 2.33
N TYR A 214 6.50 4.07 2.29
CA TYR A 214 7.40 3.88 3.41
C TYR A 214 7.01 4.72 4.63
N ALA A 215 6.57 5.96 4.43
CA ALA A 215 6.11 6.83 5.51
C ALA A 215 4.89 6.23 6.23
N ASP A 216 3.91 5.73 5.47
CA ASP A 216 2.71 5.08 5.99
C ASP A 216 3.06 3.80 6.75
N ILE A 217 3.92 2.95 6.21
CA ILE A 217 4.35 1.72 6.90
C ILE A 217 5.11 2.03 8.20
N ASN A 218 5.97 3.04 8.17
CA ASN A 218 6.69 3.46 9.37
C ASN A 218 5.73 4.00 10.42
N SER A 219 4.77 4.85 10.04
CA SER A 219 3.77 5.37 11.00
C SER A 219 2.89 4.25 11.57
N MET A 220 2.52 3.24 10.78
CA MET A 220 1.81 2.05 11.25
C MET A 220 2.65 1.21 12.22
N ARG A 221 3.96 1.06 11.97
CA ARG A 221 4.87 0.36 12.88
C ARG A 221 5.09 1.14 14.17
N TYR A 222 5.24 2.46 14.08
CA TYR A 222 5.40 3.34 15.24
C TYR A 222 4.15 3.32 16.11
N THR A 223 2.96 3.50 15.55
CA THR A 223 1.70 3.43 16.31
C THR A 223 1.53 2.09 16.99
N ASN A 224 1.78 0.97 16.31
CA ASN A 224 1.78 -0.35 16.94
C ASN A 224 2.87 -0.51 18.01
N SER A 225 4.06 0.08 17.82
CA SER A 225 5.14 0.03 18.81
C SER A 225 4.84 0.90 20.03
N SER A 226 4.22 2.07 19.85
CA SER A 226 3.79 2.98 20.91
C SER A 226 2.59 2.41 21.66
N PHE A 227 1.68 1.71 20.99
CA PHE A 227 0.60 0.94 21.63
C PHE A 227 1.17 -0.21 22.47
N ASN A 228 2.13 -0.97 21.92
CA ASN A 228 2.87 -1.99 22.66
C ASN A 228 3.73 -1.40 23.79
N GLN A 229 4.17 -0.15 23.68
CA GLN A 229 4.93 0.56 24.72
C GLN A 229 4.02 1.18 25.78
N SER A 230 2.78 1.57 25.45
CA SER A 230 1.75 1.92 26.43
C SER A 230 1.18 0.68 27.11
N GLU A 231 1.11 -0.47 26.44
CA GLU A 231 0.78 -1.77 27.07
C GLU A 231 1.94 -2.30 27.93
N LYS A 232 3.21 -2.14 27.51
CA LYS A 232 4.37 -2.44 28.35
C LYS A 232 4.55 -1.45 29.50
N ASN A 233 4.21 -0.18 29.32
CA ASN A 233 4.21 0.79 30.41
C ASN A 233 3.01 0.60 31.34
N GLN A 234 1.86 0.10 30.86
CA GLN A 234 0.78 -0.35 31.73
C GLN A 234 1.14 -1.66 32.45
N GLN A 235 1.91 -2.58 31.84
CA GLN A 235 2.42 -3.77 32.55
C GLN A 235 3.57 -3.45 33.51
N SER A 236 4.43 -2.46 33.22
CA SER A 236 5.52 -2.02 34.11
C SER A 236 5.04 -1.09 35.23
N TYR A 237 3.99 -0.28 35.00
CA TYR A 237 3.26 0.40 36.08
C TYR A 237 2.49 -0.60 36.94
N ASN A 238 1.81 -1.59 36.35
CA ASN A 238 1.08 -2.60 37.13
C ASN A 238 2.01 -3.55 37.90
N PHE A 239 3.22 -3.87 37.44
CA PHE A 239 4.12 -4.78 38.18
C PHE A 239 4.77 -4.08 39.38
N ASN A 240 5.17 -2.81 39.25
CA ASN A 240 5.74 -2.04 40.37
C ASN A 240 4.68 -1.63 41.40
N GLU A 241 3.45 -1.34 40.96
CA GLU A 241 2.34 -1.01 41.86
C GLU A 241 1.79 -2.26 42.57
N GLN A 242 1.64 -3.40 41.88
CA GLN A 242 1.26 -4.67 42.51
C GLN A 242 2.33 -5.19 43.48
N ALA A 243 3.63 -5.03 43.18
CA ALA A 243 4.69 -5.35 44.12
C ALA A 243 4.64 -4.45 45.38
N SER A 244 4.29 -3.16 45.22
CA SER A 244 4.11 -2.22 46.34
C SER A 244 2.87 -2.52 47.18
N GLU A 245 1.75 -2.84 46.55
CA GLU A 245 0.47 -3.19 47.19
C GLU A 245 0.56 -4.53 47.93
N LEU A 246 1.19 -5.54 47.31
CA LEU A 246 1.39 -6.85 47.93
C LEU A 246 2.31 -6.77 49.15
N GLY A 247 3.40 -6.00 49.08
CA GLY A 247 4.28 -5.74 50.23
C GLY A 247 3.57 -5.03 51.38
N LYS A 248 2.66 -4.08 51.09
CA LYS A 248 1.79 -3.45 52.10
C LYS A 248 0.78 -4.44 52.69
N ALA A 249 0.25 -5.37 51.89
CA ALA A 249 -0.67 -6.40 52.36
C ALA A 249 -0.01 -7.37 53.34
N TYR A 250 1.21 -7.86 53.04
CA TYR A 250 1.98 -8.68 53.99
C TYR A 250 2.27 -7.94 55.30
N LYS A 251 2.64 -6.65 55.23
CA LYS A 251 2.83 -5.80 56.42
C LYS A 251 1.55 -5.59 57.22
N THR A 252 0.41 -5.40 56.55
CA THR A 252 -0.91 -5.26 57.20
C THR A 252 -1.32 -6.53 57.94
N LEU A 253 -0.93 -7.69 57.41
CA LEU A 253 -1.11 -8.99 58.06
C LEU A 253 -0.01 -9.32 59.09
N GLY A 254 1.02 -8.48 59.22
CA GLY A 254 2.13 -8.67 60.15
C GLY A 254 3.02 -9.87 59.83
N VAL A 255 3.17 -10.21 58.56
CA VAL A 255 3.90 -11.39 58.10
C VAL A 255 4.95 -11.03 57.05
N ASP A 256 5.95 -11.89 56.90
CA ASP A 256 6.97 -11.77 55.85
C ASP A 256 6.44 -12.26 54.50
N GLU A 257 6.98 -11.73 53.40
CA GLU A 257 6.57 -12.10 52.03
C GLU A 257 6.88 -13.57 51.71
N GLN A 258 7.81 -14.20 52.44
CA GLN A 258 8.19 -15.61 52.34
C GLN A 258 7.37 -16.55 53.23
N ILE A 259 6.36 -16.05 53.97
CA ILE A 259 5.51 -16.88 54.83
C ILE A 259 4.84 -18.01 54.03
N SER A 260 4.69 -19.19 54.63
CA SER A 260 3.95 -20.29 54.00
C SER A 260 2.44 -20.01 53.95
N ASP A 261 1.72 -20.59 52.98
CA ASP A 261 0.28 -20.37 52.84
C ASP A 261 -0.51 -20.86 54.07
N GLN A 262 -0.01 -21.89 54.74
CA GLN A 262 -0.61 -22.45 55.95
C GLN A 262 -0.45 -21.50 57.15
N GLU A 263 0.73 -20.90 57.29
CA GLU A 263 0.99 -19.90 58.34
C GLU A 263 0.25 -18.58 58.05
N LEU A 264 0.14 -18.17 56.79
CA LEU A 264 -0.65 -17.01 56.37
C LEU A 264 -2.13 -17.17 56.75
N LYS A 265 -2.73 -18.32 56.44
CA LYS A 265 -4.10 -18.67 56.84
C LYS A 265 -4.29 -18.62 58.36
N THR A 266 -3.28 -19.09 59.09
CA THR A 266 -3.31 -19.12 60.57
C THR A 266 -3.23 -17.71 61.15
N LYS A 267 -2.33 -16.87 60.65
CA LYS A 267 -2.17 -15.47 61.07
C LYS A 267 -3.41 -14.62 60.76
N TYR A 268 -4.00 -14.80 59.58
CA TYR A 268 -5.26 -14.16 59.25
C TYR A 268 -6.38 -14.52 60.24
N ARG A 269 -6.55 -15.81 60.58
CA ARG A 269 -7.57 -16.24 61.55
C ARG A 269 -7.36 -15.63 62.93
N GLN A 270 -6.10 -15.52 63.38
CA GLN A 270 -5.77 -14.88 64.67
C GLN A 270 -6.19 -13.41 64.68
N LEU A 271 -5.81 -12.66 63.64
CA LEU A 271 -6.17 -11.25 63.48
C LEU A 271 -7.69 -11.06 63.36
N ALA A 272 -8.36 -11.93 62.60
CA ALA A 272 -9.81 -11.88 62.43
C ALA A 272 -10.57 -12.13 63.75
N MET A 273 -10.02 -12.98 64.64
CA MET A 273 -10.60 -13.22 65.97
C MET A 273 -10.33 -12.06 66.94
N GLU A 274 -9.18 -11.40 66.82
CA GLU A 274 -8.79 -10.24 67.65
C GLU A 274 -9.63 -8.99 67.32
N TYR A 275 -9.89 -8.76 66.03
CA TYR A 275 -10.63 -7.59 65.54
C TYR A 275 -12.07 -7.89 65.11
N HIS A 276 -12.64 -9.03 65.53
CA HIS A 276 -14.01 -9.41 65.21
C HIS A 276 -15.02 -8.39 65.77
N PRO A 277 -15.99 -7.89 64.97
CA PRO A 277 -16.95 -6.89 65.42
C PRO A 277 -17.72 -7.34 66.68
N ASP A 278 -18.10 -8.62 66.77
CA ASP A 278 -18.79 -9.18 67.94
C ASP A 278 -17.99 -9.13 69.25
N LYS A 279 -16.66 -8.96 69.20
CA LYS A 279 -15.79 -8.84 70.38
C LYS A 279 -15.22 -7.44 70.56
N ASN A 280 -15.31 -6.58 69.55
CA ASN A 280 -14.69 -5.26 69.51
C ASN A 280 -15.55 -4.28 68.69
N ASP A 281 -16.44 -3.55 69.37
CA ASP A 281 -17.40 -2.64 68.74
C ASP A 281 -16.85 -1.26 68.35
N SER A 282 -15.55 -1.01 68.58
CA SER A 282 -14.93 0.28 68.26
C SER A 282 -14.84 0.50 66.74
N HIS A 283 -15.00 1.75 66.32
CA HIS A 283 -14.83 2.15 64.92
C HIS A 283 -13.43 1.78 64.39
N GLN A 284 -12.42 1.85 65.26
CA GLN A 284 -11.04 1.49 64.92
C GLN A 284 -10.86 -0.01 64.67
N ALA A 285 -11.57 -0.88 65.41
CA ALA A 285 -11.52 -2.32 65.18
C ALA A 285 -12.18 -2.71 63.86
N LYS A 286 -13.32 -2.09 63.53
CA LYS A 286 -14.01 -2.28 62.24
C LYS A 286 -13.14 -1.86 61.06
N GLU A 287 -12.46 -0.72 61.19
CA GLU A 287 -11.55 -0.23 60.16
C GLU A 287 -10.31 -1.13 59.99
N LYS A 288 -9.72 -1.61 61.10
CA LYS A 288 -8.61 -2.56 61.06
C LYS A 288 -9.02 -3.90 60.44
N MET A 289 -10.19 -4.42 60.80
CA MET A 289 -10.71 -5.68 60.26
C MET A 289 -10.94 -5.60 58.74
N ALA A 290 -11.51 -4.48 58.26
CA ALA A 290 -11.67 -4.25 56.82
C ALA A 290 -10.32 -4.25 56.08
N LYS A 291 -9.29 -3.61 56.66
CA LYS A 291 -7.92 -3.59 56.13
C LYS A 291 -7.28 -4.98 56.11
N ILE A 292 -7.47 -5.77 57.18
CA ILE A 292 -6.97 -7.15 57.28
C ILE A 292 -7.60 -8.05 56.21
N ASN A 293 -8.93 -7.97 56.02
CA ASN A 293 -9.64 -8.75 55.01
C ASN A 293 -9.18 -8.41 53.60
N ALA A 294 -9.10 -7.12 53.27
CA ALA A 294 -8.63 -6.65 51.97
C ALA A 294 -7.18 -7.10 51.67
N ALA A 295 -6.30 -7.03 52.67
CA ALA A 295 -4.92 -7.50 52.55
C ALA A 295 -4.85 -9.02 52.31
N TYR A 296 -5.61 -9.81 53.06
CA TYR A 296 -5.63 -11.26 52.91
C TYR A 296 -6.20 -11.71 51.56
N ASP A 297 -7.28 -11.09 51.09
CA ASP A 297 -7.88 -11.39 49.79
C ASP A 297 -6.92 -11.08 48.63
N LEU A 298 -6.17 -9.97 48.72
CA LEU A 298 -5.15 -9.63 47.73
C LEU A 298 -4.05 -10.68 47.67
N VAL A 299 -3.48 -11.06 48.83
CA VAL A 299 -2.44 -12.09 48.90
C VAL A 299 -2.98 -13.44 48.41
N LYS A 300 -4.20 -13.82 48.79
CA LYS A 300 -4.87 -15.05 48.35
C LYS A 300 -5.00 -15.10 46.83
N LYS A 301 -5.44 -13.99 46.22
CA LYS A 301 -5.61 -13.87 44.77
C LYS A 301 -4.28 -13.97 44.02
N VAL A 302 -3.24 -13.28 44.50
CA VAL A 302 -1.91 -13.27 43.87
C VAL A 302 -1.23 -14.64 43.96
N ARG A 303 -1.29 -15.29 45.14
CA ARG A 303 -0.71 -16.62 45.36
C ARG A 303 -1.58 -17.78 44.87
N ASN A 304 -2.77 -17.50 44.36
CA ASN A 304 -3.74 -18.49 43.90
C ASN A 304 -4.09 -19.56 44.97
N ILE A 305 -4.17 -19.11 46.23
CA ILE A 305 -4.50 -19.95 47.38
C ILE A 305 -6.00 -20.26 47.34
N LYS A 306 -6.37 -21.54 47.36
CA LYS A 306 -7.79 -21.96 47.45
C LYS A 306 -8.35 -21.74 48.85
#